data_AF-A0A920CLW2-F1
#
_entry.id   AF-A0A920CLW2-F1
#
_cell.length_a   1.000
_cell.length_b   1.000
_cell.length_c   1.000
_cell.angle_alpha   90.00
_cell.angle_beta   90.00
_cell.angle_gamma   90.00
#
_symmetry.space_group_name_H-M   'P 1'
#
loop_
_entity.id
_entity.type
_entity.pdbx_description
1 polymer ?
#
loop_
_entity_poly.entity_id
_entity_poly.type
_entity_poly.pdbx_seq_one_letter_code
_entity_poly.pdbx_strand_id
1 'polypeptide(L)' 'MKTKWNNEFFARIRLVPAFWVYYNAQYGYTLDDYMDFMKNKQKTKQVQRKRKASERGEAYYTPERVRKIQYAQRLATTY' A
#
# COMPACT_ATOMS: atom_id res chain seq x y z
N MET A 1 -3.08 2.76 13.21
CA MET A 1 -2.24 1.54 13.24
C MET A 1 -0.92 1.91 13.90
N LYS A 2 -0.63 1.33 15.08
CA LYS A 2 0.47 1.75 15.98
C LYS A 2 1.90 1.48 15.50
N THR A 3 2.06 0.69 14.45
CA THR A 3 3.27 0.63 13.62
C THR A 3 2.72 0.33 12.23
N LYS A 4 3.11 1.11 11.20
CA LYS A 4 2.71 0.76 9.84
C LYS A 4 3.52 -0.49 9.49
N TRP A 5 2.91 -1.67 9.65
CA TRP A 5 3.32 -2.92 9.01
C TRP A 5 3.21 -2.70 7.49
N ASN A 6 4.15 -1.92 6.94
CA ASN A 6 4.28 -1.63 5.53
C ASN A 6 5.58 -2.27 5.05
N ASN A 7 5.70 -2.42 3.74
CA ASN A 7 6.85 -3.10 3.15
C ASN A 7 8.18 -2.44 3.54
N GLU A 8 8.18 -1.12 3.77
CA GLU A 8 9.37 -0.36 4.19
C GLU A 8 9.81 -0.75 5.61
N PHE A 9 8.85 -0.85 6.52
CA PHE A 9 9.09 -1.26 7.91
C PHE A 9 9.65 -2.68 7.96
N PHE A 10 9.05 -3.61 7.20
CA PHE A 10 9.52 -4.99 7.12
C PHE A 10 10.93 -5.09 6.51
N ALA A 11 11.18 -4.36 5.42
CA ALA A 11 12.51 -4.28 4.83
C ALA A 11 13.54 -3.73 5.82
N ARG A 12 13.19 -2.69 6.59
CA ARG A 12 14.08 -2.07 7.59
C ARG A 12 14.45 -3.00 8.74
N ILE A 13 13.52 -3.83 9.21
CA ILE A 13 13.81 -4.85 10.23
C ILE A 13 14.43 -6.14 9.65
N ARG A 14 14.86 -6.12 8.38
CA ARG A 14 15.42 -7.26 7.63
C ARG A 14 14.48 -8.45 7.48
N LEU A 15 13.17 -8.22 7.62
CA LEU A 15 12.16 -9.19 7.22
C LEU A 15 11.98 -9.09 5.70
N VAL A 16 12.89 -9.72 4.98
CA VAL A 16 12.98 -9.62 3.53
C VAL A 16 11.88 -10.46 2.85
N PRO A 17 11.07 -9.87 1.95
CA PRO A 17 10.05 -10.61 1.21
C PRO A 17 10.66 -11.66 0.28
N ALA A 18 10.12 -12.88 0.27
CA ALA A 18 10.52 -13.94 -0.66
C ALA A 18 10.44 -13.50 -2.13
N PHE A 19 9.48 -12.62 -2.46
CA PHE A 19 9.39 -11.98 -3.77
C PHE A 19 10.69 -11.22 -4.11
N TRP A 20 11.20 -10.38 -3.21
CA TRP A 20 12.44 -9.66 -3.48
C TRP A 20 13.63 -10.63 -3.64
N VAL A 21 13.74 -11.65 -2.78
CA VAL A 21 14.84 -12.62 -2.83
C VAL A 21 14.94 -13.29 -4.21
N TYR A 22 13.80 -13.71 -4.76
CA TYR A 22 13.74 -14.33 -6.07
C TYR A 22 14.22 -13.39 -7.19
N TYR A 23 13.70 -12.16 -7.25
CA TYR A 23 14.07 -11.20 -8.30
C TYR A 23 15.48 -10.64 -8.11
N ASN A 24 15.99 -10.55 -6.88
CA ASN A 24 17.38 -10.22 -6.60
C ASN A 24 18.32 -11.29 -7.16
N ALA A 25 18.05 -12.57 -6.89
CA ALA A 25 18.87 -13.68 -7.38
C ALA A 25 18.89 -13.78 -8.91
N GLN A 26 17.74 -13.55 -9.55
CA GLN A 26 17.59 -13.72 -11.00
C GLN A 26 18.05 -12.50 -11.81
N TYR A 27 17.81 -11.28 -11.30
CA TYR A 27 17.95 -10.04 -12.09
C TYR A 27 18.73 -8.93 -11.36
N GLY A 28 19.23 -9.17 -10.15
CA GLY A 28 19.95 -8.18 -9.37
C GLY A 28 19.09 -7.06 -8.79
N TYR A 29 17.76 -7.25 -8.66
CA TYR A 29 16.85 -6.24 -8.12
C TYR A 29 17.26 -5.77 -6.71
N THR A 30 17.29 -4.46 -6.50
CA THR A 30 17.55 -3.87 -5.19
C THR A 30 16.29 -3.85 -4.32
N LEU A 31 16.45 -3.63 -3.01
CA LEU A 31 15.31 -3.45 -2.11
C LEU A 31 14.51 -2.20 -2.50
N ASP A 32 15.17 -1.17 -3.00
CA ASP A 32 14.53 0.07 -3.47
C ASP A 32 13.65 -0.19 -4.70
N ASP A 33 14.11 -1.00 -5.66
CA ASP A 33 13.30 -1.41 -6.81
C ASP A 33 12.02 -2.14 -6.38
N TYR A 34 12.14 -3.01 -5.37
CA TYR A 34 10.98 -3.69 -4.78
C TYR A 34 10.02 -2.69 -4.10
N MET A 35 10.55 -1.72 -3.37
CA MET A 35 9.76 -0.70 -2.69
C MET A 35 8.98 0.15 -3.69
N ASP A 36 9.63 0.58 -4.77
CA ASP A 36 9.01 1.34 -5.84
C ASP A 36 7.98 0.53 -6.61
N PHE A 37 8.27 -0.73 -6.92
CA PHE A 37 7.31 -1.64 -7.53
C PHE A 37 6.04 -1.77 -6.68
N MET A 38 6.19 -1.99 -5.38
CA MET A 38 5.04 -2.15 -4.48
C MET A 38 4.24 -0.85 -4.34
N LYS A 39 4.91 0.31 -4.31
CA LYS A 39 4.26 1.63 -4.30
C LYS A 39 3.47 1.88 -5.58
N ASN A 40 4.05 1.60 -6.74
CA ASN A 40 3.40 1.77 -8.03
C ASN A 40 2.22 0.80 -8.20
N LYS A 41 2.38 -0.47 -7.81
CA LYS A 41 1.30 -1.45 -7.79
C LYS A 41 0.11 -0.99 -6.95
N GLN A 42 0.37 -0.38 -5.79
CA GLN A 42 -0.69 0.14 -4.92
C GLN A 42 -1.40 1.36 -5.54
N LYS A 43 -0.66 2.28 -6.17
CA LYS A 43 -1.25 3.41 -6.92
C LYS A 43 -2.17 2.92 -8.04
N THR A 44 -1.71 1.96 -8.85
CA THR A 44 -2.49 1.39 -9.94
C THR A 44 -3.77 0.73 -9.44
N LYS A 45 -3.70 -0.06 -8.36
CA LYS A 45 -4.88 -0.64 -7.71
C LYS A 45 -5.86 0.43 -7.24
N GLN A 46 -5.38 1.55 -6.69
CA GLN A 46 -6.24 2.64 -6.24
C GLN A 46 -6.99 3.27 -7.42
N VAL A 47 -6.29 3.58 -8.51
CA VAL A 47 -6.87 4.14 -9.75
C VAL A 47 -7.92 3.21 -10.32
N GLN A 48 -7.62 1.91 -10.44
CA GLN A 48 -8.57 0.92 -10.94
C GLN A 48 -9.83 0.83 -10.08
N ARG A 49 -9.71 0.88 -8.75
CA ARG A 49 -10.89 0.85 -7.87
C ARG A 49 -11.74 2.12 -8.02
N LYS A 50 -11.14 3.30 -8.25
CA LYS A 50 -11.87 4.54 -8.55
C LYS A 50 -12.63 4.42 -9.86
N ARG A 51 -11.96 3.94 -10.90
CA ARG A 51 -12.56 3.70 -12.22
C ARG A 51 -13.75 2.74 -12.13
N LYS A 52 -13.58 1.58 -11.48
CA LYS A 52 -14.67 0.60 -11.31
C LYS A 52 -15.87 1.14 -10.53
N ALA A 53 -15.64 1.99 -9.52
CA ALA A 53 -16.74 2.66 -8.82
C ALA A 53 -17.48 3.61 -9.77
N SER A 54 -16.75 4.40 -10.54
CA SER A 54 -17.34 5.28 -11.56
C SER A 54 -18.13 4.52 -12.63
N GLU A 55 -17.62 3.37 -13.10
CA GLU A 55 -18.30 2.51 -14.09
C GLU A 55 -19.64 1.95 -13.55
N ARG A 56 -19.77 1.81 -12.22
CA ARG A 56 -21.00 1.38 -11.56
C ARG A 56 -21.93 2.53 -11.18
N GLY A 57 -21.56 3.77 -11.49
CA GLY A 57 -22.28 4.96 -11.02
C GLY A 57 -22.13 5.25 -9.52
N GLU A 58 -21.18 4.58 -8.86
CA GLU A 58 -20.95 4.71 -7.41
C GLU A 58 -19.89 5.77 -7.11
N ALA A 59 -20.16 6.63 -6.13
CA ALA A 59 -19.14 7.53 -5.59
C ALA A 59 -18.07 6.72 -4.86
N TYR A 60 -16.82 6.79 -5.34
CA TYR A 60 -15.70 6.10 -4.69
C TYR A 60 -15.52 6.56 -3.23
N TYR A 61 -15.70 7.84 -2.95
CA TYR A 61 -15.59 8.43 -1.61
C TYR A 61 -16.98 8.64 -1.00
N THR A 62 -17.59 7.57 -0.48
CA THR A 62 -18.84 7.69 0.27
C THR A 62 -18.59 8.30 1.66
N PRO A 63 -19.61 8.95 2.27
CA PRO A 63 -19.48 9.51 3.63
C PRO A 63 -19.01 8.47 4.65
N GLU A 64 -19.54 7.25 4.59
CA GLU A 64 -19.13 6.15 5.46
C GLU A 64 -17.65 5.79 5.26
N ARG A 65 -17.19 5.76 4.01
CA ARG A 65 -15.80 5.46 3.69
C ARG A 65 -14.85 6.55 4.16
N VAL A 66 -15.22 7.81 3.97
CA VAL A 66 -14.48 8.96 4.50
C VAL A 66 -14.40 8.88 6.02
N ARG A 67 -15.50 8.55 6.70
CA ARG A 67 -15.53 8.34 8.16
C ARG A 67 -14.57 7.24 8.60
N LYS A 68 -14.55 6.10 7.90
CA LYS A 68 -13.60 4.99 8.17
C LYS A 68 -12.13 5.42 7.99
N ILE A 69 -11.83 6.21 6.95
CA ILE A 69 -10.49 6.76 6.70
C ILE A 69 -10.09 7.71 7.85
N GLN A 70 -10.98 8.63 8.21
CA GLN A 70 -10.74 9.59 9.30
C GLN A 70 -10.53 8.89 10.64
N TYR A 71 -11.31 7.87 10.98
CA TYR A 71 -11.08 7.07 12.19
C TYR A 71 -9.71 6.39 12.18
N ALA A 72 -9.30 5.80 11.06
CA ALA A 72 -7.99 5.18 10.92
C ALA A 72 -6.84 6.19 11.06
N GLN A 73 -7.04 7.44 10.62
CA GLN A 73 -6.09 8.55 10.76
C GLN A 73 -6.05 9.12 12.18
N ARG A 74 -7.21 9.34 12.82
CA ARG A 74 -7.31 9.87 14.18
C ARG A 74 -6.68 8.93 15.21
N LEU A 75 -6.87 7.61 15.04
CA LEU A 75 -6.18 6.60 15.84
C LEU A 75 -4.67 6.54 15.60
N ALA A 76 -4.16 7.21 14.55
CA ALA A 76 -2.74 7.29 14.27
C ALA A 76 -2.08 8.56 14.86
N THR A 77 -2.84 9.60 15.20
CA THR A 77 -2.34 10.87 15.77
C THR A 77 -2.44 10.98 17.28
N THR A 78 -3.15 10.09 17.96
CA THR A 78 -3.33 10.10 19.43
C THR A 78 -2.23 9.36 20.22
N TYR A 79 -1.01 9.27 19.68
CA TYR A 79 0.15 8.64 20.34
C TYR A 79 1.41 9.47 20.13
#